data_AF-A0AAF0XG89-F1
#
_entry.id   AF-A0AAF0XG89-F1
#
_cell.length_a   1.000
_cell.length_b   1.000
_cell.length_c   1.000
_cell.angle_alpha   90.00
_cell.angle_beta   90.00
_cell.angle_gamma   90.00
#
_symmetry.space_group_name_H-M   'P 1'
#
loop_
_entity.id
_entity.type
_entity.pdbx_description
1 polymer ?
#
loop_
_entity_poly.entity_id
_entity_poly.type
_entity_poly.pdbx_seq_one_letter_code
_entity_poly.pdbx_strand_id
1 'polypeptide(L)'
;MKQKVVIRVDMSDPKKSRAKAMKIAATFSGVESVAIKGDDKDKLEVIGEEIDTVVLAKLLRKSVGRADLVSIGPVKDDKKDKKDEVKIKPKLQGYGSNYPYNYYYCEPVPSYQHVYETRDSYNDPNCSIM
;
A
#
# COMPACT_ATOMS: atom_id res chain seq x y z
N MET A 1 -14.21 -18.82 9.91
CA MET A 1 -15.32 -18.05 9.26
C MET A 1 -14.72 -17.33 8.08
N LYS A 2 -15.25 -17.55 6.86
CA LYS A 2 -14.66 -16.95 5.65
C LYS A 2 -14.93 -15.45 5.58
N GLN A 3 -13.91 -14.69 5.22
CA GLN A 3 -13.94 -13.25 5.05
C GLN A 3 -13.74 -12.88 3.58
N LYS A 4 -14.44 -11.83 3.17
CA LYS A 4 -14.30 -11.13 1.90
C LYS A 4 -13.74 -9.75 2.17
N VAL A 5 -12.58 -9.47 1.59
CA VAL A 5 -11.84 -8.22 1.74
C VAL A 5 -11.72 -7.58 0.38
N VAL A 6 -12.06 -6.30 0.28
CA VAL A 6 -11.89 -5.51 -0.94
C VAL A 6 -10.92 -4.37 -0.66
N ILE A 7 -9.82 -4.33 -1.41
CA ILE A 7 -8.76 -3.36 -1.28
C ILE A 7 -8.62 -2.61 -2.59
N ARG A 8 -8.75 -1.29 -2.58
CA ARG A 8 -8.39 -0.47 -3.73
C ARG A 8 -6.87 -0.35 -3.78
N VAL A 9 -6.25 -0.59 -4.94
CA VAL A 9 -4.80 -0.48 -5.12
C VAL A 9 -4.54 0.37 -6.35
N ASP A 10 -3.65 1.35 -6.21
CA ASP A 10 -3.13 2.10 -7.33
C ASP A 10 -2.26 1.20 -8.20
N MET A 11 -2.83 0.79 -9.33
CA MET A 11 -2.23 -0.12 -10.30
C MET A 11 -1.90 0.63 -11.58
N SER A 12 -1.12 1.72 -11.46
CA SER A 12 -0.81 2.64 -12.57
C SER A 12 -0.15 1.93 -13.77
N ASP A 13 0.67 0.91 -13.51
CA ASP A 13 1.26 0.03 -14.53
C ASP A 13 0.43 -1.25 -14.73
N PRO A 14 -0.44 -1.37 -15.74
CA PRO A 14 -1.45 -2.43 -15.82
C PRO A 14 -0.88 -3.85 -15.84
N LYS A 15 0.31 -4.04 -16.44
CA LYS A 15 0.93 -5.36 -16.57
C LYS A 15 1.75 -5.75 -15.34
N LYS A 16 2.56 -4.84 -14.83
CA LYS A 16 3.51 -5.13 -13.73
C LYS A 16 2.83 -5.02 -12.36
N SER A 17 2.09 -3.94 -12.11
CA SER A 17 1.47 -3.68 -10.81
C SER A 17 0.37 -4.69 -10.49
N ARG A 18 -0.50 -5.03 -11.47
CA ARG A 18 -1.56 -6.05 -11.30
C ARG A 18 -1.00 -7.42 -11.00
N ALA A 19 0.00 -7.87 -11.78
CA ALA A 19 0.64 -9.16 -11.55
C ALA A 19 1.31 -9.22 -10.17
N LYS A 20 1.96 -8.14 -9.74
CA LYS A 20 2.59 -8.04 -8.42
C LYS A 20 1.55 -8.04 -7.29
N ALA A 21 0.47 -7.27 -7.43
CA ALA A 21 -0.62 -7.21 -6.46
C ALA A 21 -1.30 -8.57 -6.29
N MET A 22 -1.65 -9.24 -7.40
CA MET A 22 -2.20 -10.59 -7.37
C MET A 22 -1.24 -11.58 -6.73
N LYS A 23 0.06 -11.54 -7.08
CA LYS A 23 1.06 -12.44 -6.49
C LYS A 23 1.12 -12.28 -4.98
N ILE A 24 1.23 -11.03 -4.49
CA ILE A 24 1.31 -10.75 -3.05
C ILE A 24 0.08 -11.27 -2.32
N ALA A 25 -1.11 -10.96 -2.82
CA ALA A 25 -2.36 -11.40 -2.19
C ALA A 25 -2.53 -12.92 -2.24
N ALA A 26 -2.20 -13.57 -3.36
CA ALA A 26 -2.31 -15.02 -3.49
C ALA A 26 -1.32 -15.79 -2.60
N THR A 27 -0.14 -15.21 -2.32
CA THR A 27 0.84 -15.80 -1.40
C THR A 27 0.58 -15.47 0.07
N PHE A 28 -0.42 -14.65 0.37
CA PHE A 28 -0.70 -14.22 1.73
C PHE A 28 -1.38 -15.34 2.52
N SER A 29 -0.99 -15.51 3.79
CA SER A 29 -1.53 -16.57 4.64
C SER A 29 -3.05 -16.44 4.78
N GLY A 30 -3.75 -17.57 4.72
CA GLY A 30 -5.20 -17.64 4.88
C GLY A 30 -6.00 -17.27 3.63
N VAL A 31 -5.36 -16.89 2.52
CA VAL A 31 -6.05 -16.55 1.26
C VAL A 31 -6.39 -17.81 0.47
N GLU A 32 -7.65 -17.90 0.04
CA GLU A 32 -8.18 -18.99 -0.80
C GLU A 32 -8.40 -18.54 -2.24
N SER A 33 -8.83 -17.28 -2.45
CA SER A 33 -9.10 -16.74 -3.78
C SER A 33 -8.80 -15.25 -3.86
N VAL A 34 -8.34 -14.82 -5.04
CA VAL A 34 -8.01 -13.43 -5.35
C VAL A 34 -8.54 -13.08 -6.73
N ALA A 35 -9.22 -11.94 -6.87
CA ALA A 35 -9.70 -11.43 -8.14
C ALA A 35 -9.49 -9.91 -8.25
N ILE A 36 -9.21 -9.43 -9.45
CA ILE A 36 -9.23 -8.00 -9.75
C ILE A 36 -10.62 -7.64 -10.28
N LYS A 37 -11.24 -6.62 -9.68
CA LYS A 37 -12.58 -6.10 -10.01
C LYS A 37 -12.55 -4.58 -10.13
N GLY A 38 -13.73 -4.01 -10.43
CA GLY A 38 -13.91 -2.58 -10.70
C GLY A 38 -13.72 -2.27 -12.18
N ASP A 39 -14.43 -1.24 -12.65
CA ASP A 39 -14.37 -0.80 -14.06
C ASP A 39 -12.94 -0.38 -14.44
N ASP A 40 -12.25 0.30 -13.52
CA ASP A 40 -10.86 0.72 -13.66
C ASP A 40 -9.84 -0.40 -13.38
N LYS A 41 -10.32 -1.59 -12.96
CA LYS A 41 -9.49 -2.73 -12.53
C LYS A 41 -8.49 -2.35 -11.42
N ASP A 42 -8.97 -1.53 -10.49
CA ASP A 42 -8.22 -0.97 -9.37
C ASP A 42 -8.60 -1.62 -8.03
N LYS A 43 -9.56 -2.55 -8.00
CA LYS A 43 -10.00 -3.23 -6.77
C LYS A 43 -9.52 -4.67 -6.75
N LEU A 44 -8.89 -5.05 -5.65
CA LEU A 44 -8.46 -6.40 -5.34
C LEU A 44 -9.44 -7.01 -4.35
N GLU A 45 -10.18 -8.02 -4.79
CA GLU A 45 -11.05 -8.84 -3.94
C GLU A 45 -10.26 -10.06 -3.48
N VAL A 46 -10.21 -10.27 -2.16
CA VAL A 46 -9.49 -11.36 -1.50
C VAL A 46 -10.50 -12.10 -0.62
N ILE A 47 -10.57 -13.42 -0.80
CA ILE A 47 -11.43 -14.31 -0.03
C ILE A 47 -10.55 -15.33 0.68
N GLY A 48 -10.84 -15.58 1.96
CA GLY A 48 -10.12 -16.58 2.74
C GLY A 48 -10.49 -16.56 4.22
N GLU A 49 -9.70 -17.26 5.03
CA GLU A 49 -9.90 -17.42 6.46
C GLU A 49 -8.74 -16.81 7.24
N GLU A 50 -9.03 -16.18 8.39
CA GLU A 50 -8.01 -15.59 9.28
C GLU A 50 -7.05 -14.59 8.58
N ILE A 51 -7.56 -13.82 7.61
CA ILE A 51 -6.75 -12.84 6.89
C ILE A 51 -6.50 -11.60 7.76
N ASP A 52 -5.22 -11.32 8.06
CA ASP A 52 -4.83 -10.02 8.61
C ASP A 52 -4.88 -8.94 7.52
N THR A 53 -6.03 -8.27 7.43
CA THR A 53 -6.30 -7.22 6.45
C THR A 53 -5.37 -6.02 6.57
N VAL A 54 -4.88 -5.70 7.76
CA VAL A 54 -3.98 -4.56 7.99
C VAL A 54 -2.59 -4.88 7.48
N VAL A 55 -2.08 -6.09 7.76
CA VAL A 55 -0.78 -6.53 7.25
C VAL A 55 -0.82 -6.69 5.74
N LEU A 56 -1.90 -7.26 5.18
CA LEU A 56 -2.08 -7.36 3.73
C LEU A 56 -2.06 -5.98 3.06
N ALA A 57 -2.82 -5.00 3.59
CA ALA A 57 -2.82 -3.64 3.07
C ALA A 57 -1.44 -2.97 3.19
N LYS A 58 -0.71 -3.18 4.30
CA LYS A 58 0.67 -2.69 4.48
C LYS A 58 1.63 -3.26 3.43
N LEU A 59 1.54 -4.56 3.14
CA LEU A 59 2.39 -5.21 2.14
C LEU A 59 2.12 -4.68 0.73
N LEU A 60 0.85 -4.45 0.39
CA LEU A 60 0.45 -3.84 -0.88
C LEU A 60 0.95 -2.39 -0.98
N ARG A 61 0.83 -1.61 0.10
CA ARG A 61 1.39 -0.24 0.21
C ARG A 61 2.88 -0.19 -0.04
N LYS A 62 3.61 -1.12 0.54
CA LYS A 62 5.07 -1.20 0.42
C LYS A 62 5.52 -1.66 -0.96
N SER A 63 4.79 -2.58 -1.57
CA SER A 63 5.29 -3.32 -2.74
C SER A 63 4.70 -2.87 -4.06
N VAL A 64 3.47 -2.35 -4.08
CA VAL A 64 2.76 -1.98 -5.31
C VAL A 64 2.60 -0.48 -5.40
N GLY A 65 2.04 0.14 -4.38
CA GLY A 65 1.68 1.55 -4.39
C GLY A 65 0.56 1.84 -3.40
N ARG A 66 -0.12 2.98 -3.51
CA ARG A 66 -1.21 3.35 -2.60
C ARG A 66 -2.27 2.23 -2.55
N ALA A 67 -2.67 1.84 -1.35
CA ALA A 67 -3.70 0.82 -1.17
C ALA A 67 -4.64 1.19 -0.01
N ASP A 68 -5.94 1.16 -0.26
CA ASP A 68 -6.98 1.56 0.68
C ASP A 68 -7.96 0.42 0.91
N LEU A 69 -8.24 0.12 2.19
CA LEU A 69 -9.24 -0.87 2.56
C LEU A 69 -10.63 -0.29 2.29
N VAL A 70 -11.41 -0.95 1.42
CA VAL A 70 -12.74 -0.49 1.02
C VAL A 70 -13.82 -1.18 1.83
N SER A 71 -13.75 -2.51 1.95
CA SER A 71 -14.74 -3.28 2.72
C SER A 71 -14.16 -4.58 3.24
N ILE A 72 -14.59 -4.97 4.44
CA ILE A 72 -14.30 -6.27 5.06
C ILE A 72 -15.63 -6.82 5.57
N GLY A 73 -15.96 -8.05 5.22
CA GLY A 73 -17.20 -8.69 5.67
C GLY A 73 -17.18 -10.20 5.53
N PRO A 74 -18.18 -10.90 6.06
CA PRO A 74 -18.32 -12.33 5.82
C PRO A 74 -18.56 -12.59 4.33
N VAL A 75 -18.07 -13.74 3.84
CA VAL A 75 -18.42 -14.20 2.49
C VAL A 75 -19.90 -14.52 2.47
N LYS A 76 -20.67 -13.82 1.63
CA LYS A 76 -22.03 -14.23 1.28
C LYS A 76 -21.88 -15.26 0.17
N ASP A 77 -22.38 -16.47 0.39
CA ASP A 77 -22.43 -17.51 -0.64
C ASP A 77 -23.43 -17.09 -1.73
N ASP A 78 -22.93 -16.37 -2.73
CA ASP A 78 -23.75 -15.89 -3.84
C ASP A 78 -24.11 -17.05 -4.79
N LYS A 79 -25.11 -17.85 -4.42
CA LYS A 79 -26.02 -18.42 -5.44
C LYS A 79 -26.77 -17.24 -6.06
N LYS A 80 -26.20 -16.69 -7.12
CA LYS A 80 -26.84 -15.99 -8.26
C LYS A 80 -28.19 -15.34 -7.95
N ASP A 81 -28.20 -14.05 -7.57
CA ASP A 81 -29.30 -13.14 -7.91
C ASP A 81 -28.82 -11.69 -8.01
N LYS A 82 -29.31 -11.00 -9.06
CA LYS A 82 -29.06 -9.59 -9.37
C LYS A 82 -29.86 -8.68 -8.43
N LYS A 83 -29.36 -7.43 -8.28
CA LYS A 83 -29.95 -6.26 -7.57
C LYS A 83 -29.88 -6.38 -6.03
N ASP A 84 -29.43 -5.40 -5.25
CA ASP A 84 -29.55 -3.94 -5.37
C ASP A 84 -28.33 -3.20 -4.78
N GLU A 85 -28.02 -2.04 -5.38
CA GLU A 85 -27.10 -1.05 -4.84
C GLU A 85 -27.67 -0.44 -3.55
N VAL A 86 -27.18 -0.88 -2.38
CA VAL A 86 -27.39 -0.14 -1.14
C VAL A 86 -26.26 0.87 -0.97
N LYS A 87 -26.52 2.13 -1.33
CA LYS A 87 -25.71 3.29 -0.98
C LYS A 87 -25.71 3.47 0.54
N ILE A 88 -24.81 2.80 1.25
CA ILE A 88 -24.55 3.07 2.66
C ILE A 88 -23.66 4.32 2.73
N LYS A 89 -24.27 5.48 2.98
CA LYS A 89 -23.55 6.68 3.42
C LYS A 89 -22.88 6.36 4.76
N PRO A 90 -21.54 6.43 4.91
CA PRO A 90 -20.94 6.28 6.23
C PRO A 90 -21.35 7.50 7.06
N LYS A 91 -22.17 7.28 8.09
CA LYS A 91 -22.33 8.26 9.17
C LYS A 91 -20.98 8.35 9.88
N LEU A 92 -20.28 9.47 9.73
CA LEU A 92 -19.16 9.82 10.60
C LEU A 92 -19.70 9.93 12.03
N GLN A 93 -19.46 8.92 12.85
CA GLN A 93 -19.57 9.04 14.29
C GLN A 93 -18.17 9.35 14.82
N GLY A 94 -17.93 10.64 15.04
CA GLY A 94 -16.68 11.13 15.57
C GLY A 94 -16.47 10.63 16.99
N TYR A 95 -15.50 9.74 17.18
CA TYR A 95 -14.84 9.57 18.46
C TYR A 95 -13.67 10.55 18.50
N GLY A 96 -13.86 11.66 19.22
CA GLY A 96 -12.80 12.61 19.50
C GLY A 96 -11.77 11.98 20.42
N SER A 97 -10.65 11.51 19.86
CA SER A 97 -9.45 11.24 20.63
C SER A 97 -8.73 12.56 20.89
N ASN A 98 -8.96 13.14 22.06
CA ASN A 98 -8.14 14.20 22.62
C ASN A 98 -6.78 13.60 22.98
N TYR A 99 -5.81 13.67 22.07
CA TYR A 99 -4.42 13.39 22.36
C TYR A 99 -3.71 14.69 22.71
N PRO A 100 -3.15 14.85 23.92
CA PRO A 100 -2.34 16.01 24.23
C PRO A 100 -1.09 16.01 23.35
N TYR A 101 -0.99 17.03 22.49
CA TYR A 101 0.22 17.35 21.74
C TYR A 101 1.33 17.65 22.75
N ASN A 102 2.24 16.70 22.95
CA ASN A 102 3.45 16.95 23.70
C ASN A 102 4.51 17.44 22.70
N TYR A 103 4.72 18.76 22.67
CA TYR A 103 5.81 19.39 21.93
C TYR A 103 7.13 19.01 22.59
N TYR A 104 7.76 17.93 22.13
CA TYR A 104 9.18 17.74 22.36
C TYR A 104 9.93 18.75 21.50
N TYR A 105 10.52 19.75 22.16
CA TYR A 105 11.59 20.56 21.60
C TYR A 105 12.67 19.61 21.06
N CYS A 106 12.80 19.55 19.73
CA CYS A 106 13.92 18.91 19.08
C CYS A 106 15.08 19.91 19.14
N GLU A 107 16.07 19.65 19.98
CA GLU A 107 17.34 20.37 19.95
C GLU A 107 17.95 20.26 18.53
N PRO A 108 18.56 21.32 17.99
CA PRO A 108 19.18 21.26 16.68
C PRO A 108 20.35 20.27 16.71
N VAL A 109 20.16 19.11 16.07
CA VAL A 109 21.24 18.18 15.74
C VAL A 109 22.31 18.93 14.95
N PRO A 110 23.59 18.92 15.38
CA PRO A 110 24.66 19.53 14.61
C PRO A 110 24.75 18.86 13.25
N SER A 111 24.65 19.65 12.19
CA SER A 111 24.79 19.21 10.82
C SER A 111 26.15 18.55 10.64
N TYR A 112 26.17 17.24 10.41
CA TYR A 112 27.33 16.54 9.89
C TYR A 112 27.65 17.14 8.52
N GLN A 113 28.68 17.96 8.42
CA GLN A 113 29.31 18.29 7.13
C GLN A 113 29.94 17.00 6.61
N HIS A 114 29.23 16.32 5.72
CA HIS A 114 29.87 15.39 4.79
C HIS A 114 30.78 16.22 3.88
N VAL A 115 32.03 16.39 4.30
CA VAL A 115 33.11 16.82 3.41
C VAL A 115 33.27 15.70 2.40
N TYR A 116 32.72 15.89 1.21
CA TYR A 116 33.13 15.10 0.07
C TYR A 116 34.55 15.56 -0.26
N GLU A 117 35.53 14.71 0.00
CA GLU A 117 36.82 14.85 -0.66
C GLU A 117 36.58 14.53 -2.14
N THR A 118 36.43 15.58 -2.96
CA THR A 118 36.62 15.48 -4.40
C THR A 118 38.05 15.04 -4.65
N ARG A 119 38.24 13.73 -4.83
CA ARG A 119 39.44 13.20 -5.46
C ARG A 119 39.40 13.60 -6.93
N ASP A 120 39.91 14.80 -7.23
CA ASP A 120 40.21 15.22 -8.59
C ASP A 120 41.29 14.29 -9.16
N SER A 121 40.83 13.32 -9.94
CA SER A 121 41.63 12.29 -10.59
C SER A 121 42.30 12.78 -11.89
N TYR A 122 42.74 14.04 -11.95
CA TYR A 122 43.53 14.55 -13.07
C TYR A 122 44.51 15.62 -12.60
N ASN A 123 45.55 15.17 -11.90
CA ASN A 123 46.75 15.98 -11.69
C ASN A 123 47.94 15.16 -12.20
N ASP A 124 48.08 15.14 -13.52
CA ASP A 124 49.26 14.64 -14.22
C ASP A 124 50.13 15.88 -14.53
N PRO A 125 51.27 16.10 -13.84
CA PRO A 125 52.01 17.35 -13.94
C PRO A 125 53.00 17.37 -15.12
N ASN A 126 52.75 16.65 -16.22
CA ASN A 126 53.76 16.53 -17.29
C ASN A 126 53.23 16.52 -18.74
N CYS A 127 52.27 17.39 -19.07
CA CYS A 127 51.95 17.72 -20.47
C CYS A 127 51.91 19.24 -20.67
N SER A 128 53.08 19.82 -20.94
CA SER A 128 53.21 21.17 -21.49
C SER A 128 52.72 21.21 -22.94
N ILE A 129 51.86 22.16 -23.28
CA ILE A 129 51.60 22.58 -24.66
C ILE A 129 52.82 23.36 -25.16
N MET A 130 53.48 22.83 -26.19
CA MET A 130 54.27 23.52 -27.20
C MET A 130 53.97 22.84 -28.53
#